data_AF-M5F9H7-F1
#
_entry.id   AF-M5F9H7-F1
#
_cell.length_a   1.000
_cell.length_b   1.000
_cell.length_c   1.000
_cell.angle_alpha   90.00
_cell.angle_beta   90.00
_cell.angle_gamma   90.00
#
_symmetry.space_group_name_H-M   'P 1'
#
loop_
_entity.id
_entity.type
_entity.pdbx_description
1 polymer ?
#
loop_
_entity_poly.entity_id
_entity_poly.type
_entity_poly.pdbx_seq_one_letter_code
_entity_poly.pdbx_strand_id
1 'polypeptide(L)'
;MTDFYNLVPSAPEGRFDGIERPYSTEDVKRLRGSVQIRQSLAEMGANRLWKLIHEEDFVNALGAMSGNQAMQQVRAGLKAIYLSGWQVAADANTASAMYPDQSLYPANAAPELVKRINRTLQRADQIETSEGKGLSVDTWFAPIVADAEAGFGGPLNAFEIMKAFIEAGAAGVHYEDQLASEKKCGHLGGKVLIPTAAHIRNLNAARLAADVMGTPTLVVARTDAEAAKLLTSDIDERDQPFVDYSAGRTVEGFYQVRNGIEPCIARAIAYAPHADLIWCETSKPDLAQAKKFAEGVRKHHPGKLLAYNCSPSFNWKKNLDDATIARFQKELGAMGYKFQFITLAGFHQLNFGMFELARGYKARQMAAYSELQEAEFAAEAHGYTATKHQREVGTGYFDAVSMAITGGRSSTTAMHESTEHAQFKPAAE
;
A
#
# COMPACT_ATOMS: atom_id res chain seq x y z
N MET A 1 -14.91 -13.28 -25.25
CA MET A 1 -13.70 -12.77 -24.57
C MET A 1 -13.58 -11.30 -24.90
N THR A 2 -13.65 -10.44 -23.90
CA THR A 2 -13.75 -8.99 -24.03
C THR A 2 -12.47 -8.37 -24.61
N ASP A 3 -12.61 -7.39 -25.53
CA ASP A 3 -11.52 -6.74 -26.29
C ASP A 3 -10.43 -6.07 -25.41
N PHE A 4 -10.69 -5.86 -24.11
CA PHE A 4 -9.72 -5.23 -23.20
C PHE A 4 -8.42 -6.04 -22.99
N TYR A 5 -8.44 -7.37 -23.15
CA TYR A 5 -7.22 -8.19 -23.06
C TYR A 5 -6.19 -7.83 -24.14
N ASN A 6 -6.63 -7.37 -25.32
CA ASN A 6 -5.74 -6.91 -26.38
C ASN A 6 -5.05 -5.58 -26.04
N LEU A 7 -5.69 -4.77 -25.19
CA LEU A 7 -5.17 -3.48 -24.75
C LEU A 7 -4.20 -3.63 -23.58
N VAL A 8 -4.38 -4.68 -22.77
CA VAL A 8 -3.58 -5.00 -21.58
C VAL A 8 -2.95 -6.40 -21.76
N PRO A 9 -1.91 -6.54 -22.61
CA PRO A 9 -1.41 -7.85 -23.05
C PRO A 9 -0.77 -8.69 -21.92
N SER A 10 -0.45 -8.08 -20.79
CA SER A 10 0.08 -8.79 -19.62
C SER A 10 -1.01 -9.34 -18.70
N ALA A 11 -2.28 -9.01 -18.91
CA ALA A 11 -3.37 -9.49 -18.05
C ALA A 11 -3.54 -11.03 -18.14
N PRO A 12 -3.53 -11.77 -17.01
CA PRO A 12 -3.77 -13.21 -17.03
C PRO A 12 -5.23 -13.54 -17.35
N GLU A 13 -5.49 -14.78 -17.77
CA GLU A 13 -6.85 -15.27 -17.99
C GLU A 13 -7.75 -15.03 -16.75
N GLY A 14 -9.00 -14.63 -16.99
CA GLY A 14 -9.96 -14.30 -15.92
C GLY A 14 -9.69 -13.00 -15.14
N ARG A 15 -8.58 -12.28 -15.41
CA ARG A 15 -8.23 -11.02 -14.72
C ARG A 15 -9.37 -10.01 -14.61
N PHE A 16 -10.23 -9.90 -15.63
CA PHE A 16 -11.30 -8.90 -15.68
C PHE A 16 -12.70 -9.48 -15.49
N ASP A 17 -12.81 -10.71 -14.99
CA ASP A 17 -14.11 -11.35 -14.73
C ASP A 17 -14.92 -10.55 -13.71
N GLY A 18 -16.15 -10.19 -14.08
CA GLY A 18 -17.03 -9.36 -13.25
C GLY A 18 -16.63 -7.89 -13.12
N ILE A 19 -15.68 -7.39 -13.93
CA ILE A 19 -15.30 -5.97 -13.97
C ILE A 19 -16.07 -5.24 -15.06
N GLU A 20 -16.85 -4.25 -14.66
CA GLU A 20 -17.60 -3.35 -15.54
C GLU A 20 -16.83 -2.06 -15.83
N ARG A 21 -17.01 -1.54 -17.05
CA ARG A 21 -16.42 -0.30 -17.53
C ARG A 21 -17.49 0.54 -18.23
N PRO A 22 -17.64 1.84 -17.91
CA PRO A 22 -18.59 2.72 -18.59
C PRO A 22 -18.07 3.23 -19.94
N TYR A 23 -16.88 2.82 -20.36
CA TYR A 23 -16.22 3.23 -21.61
C TYR A 23 -15.85 2.00 -22.45
N SER A 24 -15.64 2.25 -23.74
CA SER A 24 -15.31 1.21 -24.72
C SER A 24 -13.80 1.00 -24.87
N THR A 25 -13.40 -0.06 -25.56
CA THR A 25 -12.01 -0.26 -25.98
C THR A 25 -11.54 0.80 -27.00
N GLU A 26 -12.46 1.32 -27.81
CA GLU A 26 -12.17 2.42 -28.74
C GLU A 26 -11.82 3.72 -28.00
N ASP A 27 -12.46 3.99 -26.86
CA ASP A 27 -12.08 5.12 -26.01
C ASP A 27 -10.65 4.98 -25.51
N VAL A 28 -10.25 3.78 -25.08
CA VAL A 28 -8.88 3.52 -24.63
C VAL A 28 -7.88 3.70 -25.78
N LYS A 29 -8.16 3.14 -26.97
CA LYS A 29 -7.32 3.31 -28.16
C LYS A 29 -7.16 4.78 -28.55
N ARG A 30 -8.24 5.56 -28.44
CA ARG A 30 -8.25 7.00 -28.74
C ARG A 30 -7.43 7.80 -27.73
N LEU A 31 -7.40 7.39 -26.46
CA LEU A 31 -6.77 8.15 -25.37
C LEU A 31 -5.33 7.72 -25.03
N ARG A 32 -4.85 6.58 -25.53
CA ARG A 32 -3.50 6.04 -25.21
C ARG A 32 -2.34 6.56 -26.04
N GLY A 33 -2.59 7.45 -27.00
CA GLY A 33 -1.56 7.95 -27.91
C GLY A 33 -1.09 6.91 -28.95
N SER A 34 -0.09 7.28 -29.76
CA SER A 34 0.34 6.53 -30.94
C SER A 34 1.52 5.57 -30.72
N VAL A 35 2.10 5.56 -29.51
CA VAL A 35 3.30 4.77 -29.18
C VAL A 35 3.04 3.83 -28.01
N GLN A 36 3.70 2.69 -28.00
CA GLN A 36 3.64 1.75 -26.88
C GLN A 36 4.75 2.05 -25.87
N ILE A 37 4.37 2.50 -24.67
CA ILE A 37 5.29 2.69 -23.53
C ILE A 37 5.02 1.56 -22.53
N ARG A 38 6.08 0.83 -22.14
CA ARG A 38 5.98 -0.29 -21.21
C ARG A 38 6.20 0.14 -19.78
N GLN A 39 5.39 -0.39 -18.87
CA GLN A 39 5.42 -0.10 -17.43
C GLN A 39 5.79 -1.38 -16.66
N SER A 40 7.00 -1.89 -16.89
CA SER A 40 7.38 -3.27 -16.52
C SER A 40 7.15 -3.61 -15.05
N LEU A 41 7.51 -2.71 -14.12
CA LEU A 41 7.34 -2.96 -12.68
C LEU A 41 5.86 -3.01 -12.28
N ALA A 42 5.00 -2.18 -12.89
CA ALA A 42 3.57 -2.23 -12.66
C ALA A 42 2.94 -3.50 -13.25
N GLU A 43 3.34 -3.92 -14.45
CA GLU A 43 2.89 -5.19 -15.06
C GLU A 43 3.27 -6.39 -14.17
N MET A 44 4.53 -6.49 -13.77
CA MET A 44 5.05 -7.57 -12.92
C MET A 44 4.37 -7.57 -11.53
N GLY A 45 4.32 -6.41 -10.89
CA GLY A 45 3.73 -6.25 -9.57
C GLY A 45 2.24 -6.61 -9.56
N ALA A 46 1.46 -6.08 -10.50
CA ALA A 46 0.02 -6.34 -10.59
C ALA A 46 -0.28 -7.83 -10.79
N ASN A 47 0.43 -8.49 -11.70
CA ASN A 47 0.24 -9.91 -11.96
C ASN A 47 0.68 -10.80 -10.80
N ARG A 48 1.81 -10.46 -10.15
CA ARG A 48 2.25 -11.17 -8.94
C ARG A 48 1.25 -10.99 -7.80
N LEU A 49 0.75 -9.78 -7.58
CA LEU A 49 -0.27 -9.51 -6.56
C LEU A 49 -1.54 -10.30 -6.82
N TRP A 50 -2.02 -10.30 -8.06
CA TRP A 50 -3.19 -11.07 -8.48
C TRP A 50 -3.01 -12.57 -8.21
N LYS A 51 -1.84 -13.13 -8.56
CA LYS A 51 -1.52 -14.52 -8.25
C LYS A 51 -1.55 -14.79 -6.74
N LEU A 52 -0.84 -13.98 -5.95
CA LEU A 52 -0.74 -14.16 -4.49
C LEU A 52 -2.10 -14.14 -3.78
N ILE A 53 -2.98 -13.18 -4.12
CA ILE A 53 -4.29 -13.09 -3.45
C ILE A 53 -5.26 -14.22 -3.80
N HIS A 54 -4.97 -15.00 -4.86
CA HIS A 54 -5.73 -16.19 -5.24
C HIS A 54 -5.13 -17.50 -4.70
N GLU A 55 -3.80 -17.57 -4.56
CA GLU A 55 -3.10 -18.79 -4.13
C GLU A 55 -2.86 -18.87 -2.62
N GLU A 56 -2.62 -17.74 -1.97
CA GLU A 56 -2.32 -17.70 -0.54
C GLU A 56 -3.61 -17.71 0.31
N ASP A 57 -3.52 -18.21 1.54
CA ASP A 57 -4.60 -18.09 2.52
C ASP A 57 -5.02 -16.62 2.69
N PHE A 58 -4.02 -15.74 2.77
CA PHE A 58 -4.11 -14.28 2.68
C PHE A 58 -2.72 -13.69 2.44
N VAL A 59 -2.66 -12.48 1.90
CA VAL A 59 -1.43 -11.70 1.74
C VAL A 59 -1.44 -10.60 2.79
N ASN A 60 -0.46 -10.59 3.70
CA ASN A 60 -0.29 -9.54 4.68
C ASN A 60 0.89 -8.60 4.35
N ALA A 61 0.76 -7.34 4.75
CA ALA A 61 1.76 -6.30 4.49
C ALA A 61 1.89 -5.31 5.67
N LEU A 62 2.98 -4.56 5.69
CA LEU A 62 3.24 -3.48 6.64
C LEU A 62 3.44 -2.17 5.89
N GLY A 63 2.96 -1.06 6.47
CA GLY A 63 3.19 0.29 5.94
C GLY A 63 4.65 0.68 5.94
N ALA A 64 5.24 0.85 4.75
CA ALA A 64 6.60 1.35 4.55
C ALA A 64 6.59 2.85 4.20
N MET A 65 7.40 3.63 4.93
CA MET A 65 7.64 5.07 4.68
C MET A 65 9.04 5.36 4.12
N SER A 66 9.84 4.32 3.90
CA SER A 66 11.14 4.43 3.24
C SER A 66 11.47 3.17 2.45
N GLY A 67 12.44 3.29 1.53
CA GLY A 67 12.91 2.13 0.77
C GLY A 67 13.59 1.07 1.64
N ASN A 68 14.37 1.45 2.67
CA ASN A 68 15.00 0.46 3.54
C ASN A 68 13.98 -0.29 4.41
N GLN A 69 12.89 0.35 4.86
CA GLN A 69 11.81 -0.37 5.53
C GLN A 69 11.22 -1.45 4.63
N ALA A 70 10.91 -1.11 3.37
CA ALA A 70 10.39 -2.07 2.40
C ALA A 70 11.39 -3.19 2.10
N MET A 71 12.68 -2.87 1.95
CA MET A 71 13.74 -3.86 1.75
C MET A 71 13.82 -4.87 2.92
N GLN A 72 13.76 -4.40 4.16
CA GLN A 72 13.77 -5.30 5.32
C GLN A 72 12.48 -6.11 5.46
N GLN A 73 11.32 -5.54 5.09
CA GLN A 73 10.06 -6.28 5.03
C GLN A 73 10.14 -7.47 4.06
N VAL A 74 10.71 -7.26 2.87
CA VAL A 74 10.91 -8.33 1.87
C VAL A 74 11.97 -9.33 2.33
N ARG A 75 13.09 -8.88 2.88
CA ARG A 75 14.13 -9.75 3.45
C ARG A 75 13.59 -10.67 4.53
N ALA A 76 12.69 -10.17 5.38
CA ALA A 76 12.02 -10.94 6.42
C ALA A 76 10.97 -11.93 5.87
N GLY A 77 10.71 -11.94 4.55
CA GLY A 77 9.82 -12.88 3.88
C GLY A 77 8.39 -12.40 3.66
N LEU A 78 8.07 -11.11 3.91
CA LEU A 78 6.76 -10.57 3.53
C LEU A 78 6.63 -10.50 2.00
N LYS A 79 5.47 -10.91 1.49
CA LYS A 79 5.23 -11.04 0.04
C LYS A 79 4.64 -9.81 -0.62
N ALA A 80 4.32 -8.76 0.14
CA ALA A 80 3.78 -7.50 -0.36
C ALA A 80 4.14 -6.33 0.56
N ILE A 81 4.07 -5.12 0.00
CA ILE A 81 4.34 -3.86 0.70
C ILE A 81 3.09 -3.01 0.67
N TYR A 82 2.75 -2.39 1.80
CA TYR A 82 1.72 -1.35 1.86
C TYR A 82 2.40 0.02 1.89
N LEU A 83 1.89 0.98 1.11
CA LEU A 83 2.30 2.37 1.18
C LEU A 83 1.12 3.20 1.71
N SER A 84 1.31 3.78 2.89
CA SER A 84 0.29 4.56 3.59
C SER A 84 0.35 6.05 3.24
N GLY A 85 -0.77 6.64 2.84
CA GLY A 85 -0.91 8.10 2.66
C GLY A 85 -0.73 8.86 3.97
N TRP A 86 -1.21 8.30 5.08
CA TRP A 86 -0.94 8.82 6.43
C TRP A 86 0.55 8.94 6.71
N GLN A 87 1.34 7.91 6.39
CA GLN A 87 2.79 7.94 6.63
C GLN A 87 3.52 8.92 5.69
N VAL A 88 3.04 9.06 4.46
CA VAL A 88 3.51 10.11 3.53
C VAL A 88 3.25 11.50 4.13
N ALA A 89 2.03 11.77 4.61
CA ALA A 89 1.69 13.01 5.29
C ALA A 89 2.60 13.28 6.50
N ALA A 90 2.86 12.25 7.32
CA ALA A 90 3.63 12.39 8.54
C ALA A 90 5.11 12.71 8.30
N ASP A 91 5.79 12.02 7.38
CA ASP A 91 7.27 12.05 7.34
C ASP A 91 7.91 11.79 5.96
N ALA A 92 7.14 11.70 4.87
CA ALA A 92 7.71 11.30 3.57
C ALA A 92 7.06 11.98 2.35
N ASN A 93 6.59 13.22 2.51
CA ASN A 93 5.94 13.96 1.41
C ASN A 93 6.82 15.02 0.74
N THR A 94 6.35 15.48 -0.42
CA THR A 94 7.02 16.43 -1.31
C THR A 94 6.90 17.89 -0.89
N ALA A 95 6.17 18.20 0.18
CA ALA A 95 6.22 19.52 0.82
C ALA A 95 7.26 19.60 1.94
N SER A 96 7.96 18.49 2.23
CA SER A 96 8.99 18.42 3.28
C SER A 96 8.49 18.92 4.64
N ALA A 97 7.24 18.58 4.97
CA ALA A 97 6.56 19.00 6.18
C ALA A 97 5.86 17.83 6.85
N MET A 98 5.71 17.89 8.16
CA MET A 98 4.88 16.94 8.90
C MET A 98 3.43 17.41 8.87
N TYR A 99 2.54 16.58 8.35
CA TYR A 99 1.11 16.83 8.27
C TYR A 99 0.27 15.77 8.98
N PRO A 100 -0.91 16.13 9.50
CA PRO A 100 -1.95 15.14 9.77
C PRO A 100 -2.49 14.55 8.45
N ASP A 101 -3.11 13.38 8.54
CA ASP A 101 -3.70 12.66 7.40
C ASP A 101 -5.02 13.30 6.94
N GLN A 102 -4.90 14.35 6.13
CA GLN A 102 -5.99 15.18 5.62
C GLN A 102 -5.76 15.67 4.18
N SER A 103 -5.03 14.92 3.35
CA SER A 103 -4.73 15.29 1.94
C SER A 103 -4.05 16.67 1.78
N LEU A 104 -3.29 17.13 2.77
CA LEU A 104 -2.63 18.45 2.75
C LEU A 104 -1.38 18.49 1.87
N TYR A 105 -0.76 17.33 1.66
CA TYR A 105 0.48 17.23 0.91
C TYR A 105 0.23 17.23 -0.60
N PRO A 106 1.22 17.62 -1.43
CA PRO A 106 1.08 17.61 -2.88
C PRO A 106 0.83 16.20 -3.42
N ALA A 107 -0.13 16.05 -4.34
CA ALA A 107 -0.63 14.76 -4.83
C ALA A 107 0.43 13.81 -5.44
N ASN A 108 1.62 14.31 -5.79
CA ASN A 108 2.72 13.50 -6.32
C ASN A 108 3.54 12.77 -5.24
N ALA A 109 3.31 13.04 -3.95
CA ALA A 109 4.14 12.54 -2.86
C ALA A 109 4.14 11.01 -2.76
N ALA A 110 2.97 10.38 -2.75
CA ALA A 110 2.86 8.93 -2.64
C ALA A 110 3.43 8.19 -3.86
N PRO A 111 3.19 8.62 -5.12
CA PRO A 111 3.90 8.08 -6.27
C PRO A 111 5.43 8.19 -6.19
N GLU A 112 5.98 9.31 -5.69
CA GLU A 112 7.43 9.46 -5.48
C GLU A 112 7.95 8.46 -4.44
N LEU A 113 7.17 8.16 -3.38
CA LEU A 113 7.54 7.14 -2.41
C LEU A 113 7.46 5.72 -3.00
N VAL A 114 6.47 5.39 -3.84
CA VAL A 114 6.44 4.10 -4.58
C VAL A 114 7.72 3.93 -5.39
N LYS A 115 8.10 4.97 -6.13
CA LYS A 115 9.31 4.96 -6.96
C LYS A 115 10.55 4.76 -6.10
N ARG A 116 10.66 5.43 -4.94
CA ARG A 116 11.77 5.23 -3.98
C ARG A 116 11.84 3.80 -3.49
N ILE A 117 10.72 3.21 -3.10
CA ILE A 117 10.65 1.81 -2.66
C ILE A 117 11.15 0.88 -3.77
N ASN A 118 10.59 0.98 -4.97
CA ASN A 118 11.01 0.15 -6.11
C ASN A 118 12.49 0.32 -6.47
N ARG A 119 13.06 1.52 -6.32
CA ARG A 119 14.50 1.76 -6.54
C ARG A 119 15.38 1.10 -5.48
N THR A 120 14.95 1.07 -4.22
CA THR A 120 15.69 0.35 -3.18
C THR A 120 15.62 -1.15 -3.40
N LEU A 121 14.45 -1.70 -3.76
CA LEU A 121 14.30 -3.12 -4.09
C LEU A 121 15.14 -3.50 -5.32
N GLN A 122 15.19 -2.62 -6.34
CA GLN A 122 16.08 -2.79 -7.49
C GLN A 122 17.56 -2.85 -7.08
N ARG A 123 18.00 -2.03 -6.12
CA ARG A 123 19.38 -2.07 -5.61
C ARG A 123 19.65 -3.38 -4.86
N ALA A 124 18.72 -3.84 -4.03
CA ALA A 124 18.85 -5.11 -3.31
C ALA A 124 19.01 -6.30 -4.28
N ASP A 125 18.18 -6.33 -5.33
CA ASP A 125 18.26 -7.31 -6.42
C ASP A 125 19.61 -7.28 -7.16
N GLN A 126 20.08 -6.07 -7.50
CA GLN A 126 21.37 -5.86 -8.16
C GLN A 126 22.55 -6.32 -7.31
N ILE A 127 22.51 -6.09 -6.01
CA ILE A 127 23.55 -6.53 -5.07
C ILE A 127 23.66 -8.05 -5.12
N GLU A 128 22.58 -8.78 -4.86
CA GLU A 128 22.61 -10.25 -4.81
C GLU A 128 22.90 -10.90 -6.17
N THR A 129 22.35 -10.31 -7.25
CA THR A 129 22.68 -10.74 -8.61
C THR A 129 24.18 -10.60 -8.90
N SER A 130 24.80 -9.48 -8.51
CA SER A 130 26.23 -9.24 -8.73
C SER A 130 27.14 -10.16 -7.90
N GLU A 131 26.64 -10.65 -6.76
CA GLU A 131 27.37 -11.60 -5.91
C GLU A 131 27.33 -13.04 -6.43
N GLY A 132 26.44 -13.35 -7.37
CA GLY A 132 26.43 -14.63 -8.11
C GLY A 132 26.02 -15.85 -7.30
N LYS A 133 25.33 -15.67 -6.16
CA LYS A 133 24.90 -16.76 -5.26
C LYS A 133 23.39 -17.05 -5.30
N GLY A 134 22.67 -16.40 -6.22
CA GLY A 134 21.21 -16.38 -6.23
C GLY A 134 20.63 -15.35 -5.26
N LEU A 135 19.30 -15.21 -5.25
CA LEU A 135 18.59 -14.30 -4.36
C LEU A 135 18.35 -14.95 -2.99
N SER A 136 18.34 -14.16 -1.93
CA SER A 136 17.98 -14.61 -0.57
C SER A 136 16.47 -14.68 -0.32
N VAL A 137 15.67 -14.21 -1.28
CA VAL A 137 14.21 -14.11 -1.23
C VAL A 137 13.59 -14.60 -2.54
N ASP A 138 12.29 -14.93 -2.56
CA ASP A 138 11.57 -15.32 -3.78
C ASP A 138 11.71 -14.27 -4.91
N THR A 139 11.60 -13.00 -4.53
CA THR A 139 11.85 -11.84 -5.39
C THR A 139 12.00 -10.59 -4.53
N TRP A 140 12.89 -9.68 -4.94
CA TRP A 140 12.97 -8.35 -4.34
C TRP A 140 11.80 -7.45 -4.74
N PHE A 141 11.17 -7.68 -5.89
CA PHE A 141 10.09 -6.84 -6.41
C PHE A 141 8.73 -7.29 -5.86
N ALA A 142 8.57 -7.22 -4.55
CA ALA A 142 7.29 -7.45 -3.91
C ALA A 142 6.25 -6.41 -4.36
N PRO A 143 5.00 -6.80 -4.67
CA PRO A 143 3.96 -5.88 -5.11
C PRO A 143 3.66 -4.82 -4.05
N ILE A 144 3.59 -3.56 -4.50
CA ILE A 144 3.23 -2.41 -3.67
C ILE A 144 1.74 -2.11 -3.86
N VAL A 145 0.97 -2.13 -2.78
CA VAL A 145 -0.40 -1.59 -2.73
C VAL A 145 -0.35 -0.20 -2.11
N ALA A 146 -0.74 0.81 -2.89
CA ALA A 146 -0.54 2.21 -2.55
C ALA A 146 -1.84 2.99 -2.32
N ASP A 147 -1.73 4.01 -1.48
CA ASP A 147 -2.81 4.89 -1.06
C ASP A 147 -2.97 6.10 -1.99
N ALA A 148 -4.08 6.17 -2.72
CA ALA A 148 -4.46 7.35 -3.51
C ALA A 148 -5.45 8.26 -2.77
N GLU A 149 -5.71 8.01 -1.48
CA GLU A 149 -6.65 8.73 -0.64
C GLU A 149 -8.04 8.85 -1.32
N ALA A 150 -8.60 10.07 -1.35
CA ALA A 150 -9.82 10.40 -2.06
C ALA A 150 -9.59 10.79 -3.54
N GLY A 151 -8.38 10.55 -4.06
CA GLY A 151 -7.98 10.91 -5.43
C GLY A 151 -7.59 12.38 -5.61
N PHE A 152 -7.39 13.14 -4.53
CA PHE A 152 -6.94 14.55 -4.53
C PHE A 152 -7.85 15.53 -5.31
N GLY A 153 -9.12 15.17 -5.53
CA GLY A 153 -10.08 16.04 -6.21
C GLY A 153 -11.19 15.25 -6.89
N GLY A 154 -11.41 15.57 -8.18
CA GLY A 154 -12.41 14.90 -9.01
C GLY A 154 -11.84 13.72 -9.80
N PRO A 155 -12.62 13.18 -10.75
CA PRO A 155 -12.22 12.00 -11.53
C PRO A 155 -10.91 12.19 -12.33
N LEU A 156 -10.61 13.41 -12.80
CA LEU A 156 -9.35 13.68 -13.52
C LEU A 156 -8.13 13.64 -12.60
N ASN A 157 -8.27 14.08 -11.34
CA ASN A 157 -7.21 13.95 -10.34
C ASN A 157 -6.98 12.46 -10.01
N ALA A 158 -8.08 11.69 -9.85
CA ALA A 158 -8.01 10.24 -9.65
C ALA A 158 -7.34 9.50 -10.83
N PHE A 159 -7.62 9.93 -12.07
CA PHE A 159 -6.98 9.41 -13.28
C PHE A 159 -5.46 9.70 -13.31
N GLU A 160 -5.04 10.94 -13.05
CA GLU A 160 -3.63 11.32 -13.09
C GLU A 160 -2.81 10.65 -11.97
N ILE A 161 -3.35 10.57 -10.74
CA ILE A 161 -2.62 9.90 -9.66
C ILE A 161 -2.48 8.39 -9.92
N MET A 162 -3.47 7.75 -10.56
CA MET A 162 -3.33 6.34 -10.98
C MET A 162 -2.19 6.16 -11.97
N LYS A 163 -2.09 7.02 -13.00
CA LYS A 163 -0.98 6.97 -13.97
C LYS A 163 0.36 7.16 -13.28
N ALA A 164 0.47 8.14 -12.37
CA ALA A 164 1.70 8.39 -11.61
C ALA A 164 2.11 7.17 -10.77
N PHE A 165 1.16 6.47 -10.14
CA PHE A 165 1.44 5.23 -9.44
C PHE A 165 1.88 4.09 -10.36
N ILE A 166 1.26 3.95 -11.53
CA ILE A 166 1.65 2.95 -12.53
C ILE A 166 3.09 3.21 -13.02
N GLU A 167 3.42 4.46 -13.36
CA GLU A 167 4.78 4.85 -13.77
C GLU A 167 5.81 4.59 -12.66
N ALA A 168 5.43 4.79 -11.41
CA ALA A 168 6.26 4.48 -10.25
C ALA A 168 6.41 2.97 -9.98
N GLY A 169 5.57 2.12 -10.59
CA GLY A 169 5.59 0.67 -10.46
C GLY A 169 4.72 0.11 -9.33
N ALA A 170 3.60 0.76 -8.99
CA ALA A 170 2.63 0.21 -8.05
C ALA A 170 1.88 -0.99 -8.67
N ALA A 171 1.58 -1.99 -7.84
CA ALA A 171 0.83 -3.19 -8.23
C ALA A 171 -0.68 -3.00 -8.09
N GLY A 172 -1.09 -2.28 -7.04
CA GLY A 172 -2.48 -1.95 -6.77
C GLY A 172 -2.60 -0.58 -6.10
N VAL A 173 -3.76 0.05 -6.27
CA VAL A 173 -4.02 1.39 -5.75
C VAL A 173 -5.42 1.41 -5.13
N HIS A 174 -5.54 1.99 -3.94
CA HIS A 174 -6.84 2.14 -3.28
C HIS A 174 -7.35 3.58 -3.32
N TYR A 175 -8.67 3.71 -3.46
CA TYR A 175 -9.40 4.98 -3.44
C TYR A 175 -10.52 4.90 -2.42
N GLU A 176 -10.83 5.99 -1.73
CA GLU A 176 -11.90 6.06 -0.74
C GLU A 176 -13.03 7.04 -1.11
N ASP A 177 -14.22 6.80 -0.58
CA ASP A 177 -15.45 7.56 -0.87
C ASP A 177 -15.63 8.81 0.01
N GLN A 178 -14.51 9.45 0.39
CA GLN A 178 -14.49 10.73 1.09
C GLN A 178 -14.42 11.93 0.13
N LEU A 179 -14.83 13.11 0.61
CA LEU A 179 -14.60 14.38 -0.04
C LEU A 179 -13.12 14.76 0.11
N ALA A 180 -12.37 14.87 -1.00
CA ALA A 180 -10.93 15.14 -0.96
C ALA A 180 -10.54 16.41 -0.19
N SER A 181 -11.31 17.50 -0.30
CA SER A 181 -11.03 18.75 0.42
C SER A 181 -11.24 18.64 1.94
N GLU A 182 -11.92 17.61 2.41
CA GLU A 182 -12.18 17.34 3.83
C GLU A 182 -11.77 15.91 4.21
N LYS A 183 -10.85 15.31 3.46
CA LYS A 183 -10.36 13.95 3.72
C LYS A 183 -9.81 13.86 5.13
N LYS A 184 -10.03 12.72 5.79
CA LYS A 184 -9.42 12.39 7.09
C LYS A 184 -8.87 10.97 7.09
N CYS A 185 -8.00 10.67 8.03
CA CYS A 185 -7.76 9.29 8.45
C CYS A 185 -9.10 8.61 8.78
N GLY A 186 -9.26 7.35 8.37
CA GLY A 186 -10.47 6.56 8.62
C GLY A 186 -10.90 6.46 10.08
N HIS A 187 -9.97 6.68 11.02
CA HIS A 187 -10.17 6.59 12.46
C HIS A 187 -10.30 7.97 13.15
N LEU A 188 -10.38 9.06 12.37
CA LEU A 188 -10.70 10.40 12.89
C LEU A 188 -12.18 10.72 12.71
N GLY A 189 -12.67 11.68 13.50
CA GLY A 189 -14.00 12.28 13.32
C GLY A 189 -14.03 13.26 12.14
N GLY A 190 -15.22 13.75 11.79
CA GLY A 190 -15.38 14.80 10.78
C GLY A 190 -15.24 14.35 9.32
N LYS A 191 -15.33 13.03 9.06
CA LYS A 191 -15.33 12.50 7.69
C LYS A 191 -16.60 12.90 6.94
N VAL A 192 -16.42 13.34 5.69
CA VAL A 192 -17.50 13.69 4.76
C VAL A 192 -17.47 12.73 3.58
N LEU A 193 -18.54 11.97 3.38
CA LEU A 193 -18.69 11.09 2.23
C LEU A 193 -19.03 11.90 0.96
N ILE A 194 -18.63 11.38 -0.19
CA ILE A 194 -19.21 11.75 -1.49
C ILE A 194 -20.37 10.78 -1.85
N PRO A 195 -21.25 11.16 -2.79
CA PRO A 195 -22.30 10.26 -3.27
C PRO A 195 -21.71 8.97 -3.86
N THR A 196 -22.46 7.88 -3.76
CA THR A 196 -22.07 6.56 -4.29
C THR A 196 -21.64 6.66 -5.76
N ALA A 197 -22.39 7.37 -6.61
CA ALA A 197 -22.04 7.59 -8.02
C ALA A 197 -20.75 8.41 -8.21
N ALA A 198 -20.42 9.32 -7.30
CA ALA A 198 -19.18 10.10 -7.38
C ALA A 198 -17.95 9.21 -7.13
N HIS A 199 -18.03 8.30 -6.16
CA HIS A 199 -16.93 7.36 -5.95
C HIS A 199 -16.80 6.35 -7.09
N ILE A 200 -17.92 5.85 -7.65
CA ILE A 200 -17.89 5.01 -8.87
C ILE A 200 -17.20 5.73 -10.03
N ARG A 201 -17.38 7.06 -10.20
CA ARG A 201 -16.65 7.83 -11.21
C ARG A 201 -15.13 7.83 -10.97
N ASN A 202 -14.69 7.93 -9.71
CA ASN A 202 -13.26 7.85 -9.37
C ASN A 202 -12.69 6.46 -9.63
N LEU A 203 -13.40 5.38 -9.28
CA LEU A 203 -12.98 4.00 -9.57
C LEU A 203 -12.87 3.74 -11.07
N ASN A 204 -13.82 4.23 -11.86
CA ASN A 204 -13.78 4.13 -13.32
C ASN A 204 -12.65 4.96 -13.94
N ALA A 205 -12.34 6.12 -13.38
CA ALA A 205 -11.19 6.92 -13.79
C ALA A 205 -9.86 6.20 -13.51
N ALA A 206 -9.73 5.56 -12.34
CA ALA A 206 -8.57 4.72 -12.03
C ALA A 206 -8.46 3.53 -13.00
N ARG A 207 -9.57 2.85 -13.31
CA ARG A 207 -9.54 1.77 -14.30
C ARG A 207 -9.16 2.27 -15.70
N LEU A 208 -9.68 3.42 -16.12
CA LEU A 208 -9.37 3.99 -17.43
C LEU A 208 -7.88 4.34 -17.53
N ALA A 209 -7.30 4.87 -16.46
CA ALA A 209 -5.87 5.12 -16.38
C ALA A 209 -5.07 3.81 -16.54
N ALA A 210 -5.45 2.73 -15.85
CA ALA A 210 -4.79 1.43 -16.00
C ALA A 210 -4.90 0.87 -17.43
N ASP A 211 -6.08 0.94 -18.03
CA ASP A 211 -6.30 0.45 -19.40
C ASP A 211 -5.54 1.31 -20.44
N VAL A 212 -5.50 2.63 -20.27
CA VAL A 212 -4.72 3.57 -21.12
C VAL A 212 -3.21 3.30 -21.00
N MET A 213 -2.73 3.05 -19.79
CA MET A 213 -1.33 2.69 -19.53
C MET A 213 -1.00 1.24 -19.93
N GLY A 214 -2.01 0.44 -20.31
CA GLY A 214 -1.85 -0.94 -20.74
C GLY A 214 -1.44 -1.89 -19.62
N THR A 215 -1.81 -1.63 -18.37
CA THR A 215 -1.42 -2.43 -17.20
C THR A 215 -2.63 -3.05 -16.46
N PRO A 216 -2.50 -4.27 -15.90
CA PRO A 216 -3.59 -4.93 -15.17
C PRO A 216 -3.65 -4.51 -13.69
N THR A 217 -3.28 -3.26 -13.39
CA THR A 217 -3.17 -2.72 -12.02
C THR A 217 -4.43 -2.96 -11.21
N LEU A 218 -4.26 -3.37 -9.95
CA LEU A 218 -5.40 -3.66 -9.09
C LEU A 218 -6.03 -2.37 -8.56
N VAL A 219 -7.37 -2.31 -8.57
CA VAL A 219 -8.14 -1.20 -8.00
C VAL A 219 -8.85 -1.69 -6.74
N VAL A 220 -8.60 -1.03 -5.61
CA VAL A 220 -9.24 -1.32 -4.33
C VAL A 220 -10.22 -0.20 -3.99
N ALA A 221 -11.50 -0.53 -3.85
CA ALA A 221 -12.51 0.44 -3.43
C ALA A 221 -12.66 0.42 -1.91
N ARG A 222 -12.47 1.57 -1.27
CA ARG A 222 -12.63 1.76 0.16
C ARG A 222 -13.89 2.57 0.45
N THR A 223 -14.66 2.13 1.44
CA THR A 223 -15.74 2.95 2.03
C THR A 223 -15.44 3.35 3.46
N ASP A 224 -15.76 4.61 3.79
CA ASP A 224 -15.60 5.22 5.11
C ASP A 224 -16.94 5.40 5.87
N ALA A 225 -18.03 4.86 5.33
CA ALA A 225 -19.40 5.03 5.82
C ALA A 225 -19.67 4.42 7.21
N GLU A 226 -18.72 3.64 7.77
CA GLU A 226 -18.88 3.03 9.09
C GLU A 226 -18.92 4.09 10.19
N ALA A 227 -18.13 5.16 10.04
CA ALA A 227 -18.00 6.23 11.02
C ALA A 227 -18.30 7.64 10.46
N ALA A 228 -18.37 7.80 9.13
CA ALA A 228 -18.67 9.10 8.53
C ALA A 228 -20.14 9.49 8.74
N LYS A 229 -20.36 10.69 9.29
CA LYS A 229 -21.70 11.22 9.63
C LYS A 229 -22.16 12.33 8.70
N LEU A 230 -21.34 12.70 7.72
CA LEU A 230 -21.61 13.76 6.76
C LEU A 230 -21.56 13.22 5.34
N LEU A 231 -22.37 13.79 4.45
CA LEU A 231 -22.44 13.50 3.03
C LEU A 231 -22.60 14.81 2.25
N THR A 232 -21.87 14.98 1.14
CA THR A 232 -21.92 16.23 0.39
C THR A 232 -23.26 16.51 -0.28
N SER A 233 -23.96 15.47 -0.74
CA SER A 233 -25.25 15.61 -1.43
C SER A 233 -26.05 14.31 -1.36
N ASP A 234 -27.38 14.43 -1.23
CA ASP A 234 -28.34 13.34 -1.27
C ASP A 234 -28.88 13.03 -2.68
N ILE A 235 -28.19 13.51 -3.72
CA ILE A 235 -28.60 13.38 -5.14
C ILE A 235 -28.69 11.92 -5.62
N ASP A 236 -27.96 11.01 -4.97
CA ASP A 236 -27.95 9.59 -5.32
C ASP A 236 -28.98 8.85 -4.47
N GLU A 237 -29.98 8.26 -5.11
CA GLU A 237 -31.07 7.52 -4.47
C GLU A 237 -30.56 6.38 -3.57
N ARG A 238 -29.36 5.84 -3.84
CA ARG A 238 -28.75 4.79 -3.01
C ARG A 238 -28.27 5.29 -1.65
N ASP A 239 -28.02 6.60 -1.53
CA ASP A 239 -27.55 7.23 -0.30
C ASP A 239 -28.71 7.78 0.56
N GLN A 240 -29.83 8.14 -0.07
CA GLN A 240 -31.01 8.70 0.60
C GLN A 240 -31.56 7.86 1.78
N PRO A 241 -31.57 6.50 1.73
CA PRO A 241 -32.00 5.68 2.86
C PRO A 241 -31.17 5.85 4.13
N PHE A 242 -30.01 6.50 4.05
CA PHE A 242 -29.13 6.75 5.19
C PHE A 242 -29.10 8.22 5.61
N VAL A 243 -29.69 9.13 4.84
CA VAL A 243 -29.76 10.55 5.19
C VAL A 243 -30.70 10.77 6.37
N ASP A 244 -30.28 11.60 7.33
CA ASP A 244 -31.13 12.13 8.39
C ASP A 244 -31.64 13.52 7.98
N TYR A 245 -32.75 13.52 7.26
CA TYR A 245 -33.42 14.75 6.84
C TYR A 245 -33.95 15.59 8.01
N SER A 246 -34.18 14.99 9.18
CA SER A 246 -34.69 15.71 10.36
C SER A 246 -33.62 16.55 11.04
N ALA A 247 -32.36 16.14 10.94
CA ALA A 247 -31.23 16.87 11.50
C ALA A 247 -30.86 18.13 10.71
N GLY A 248 -31.41 18.30 9.49
CA GLY A 248 -31.07 19.40 8.59
C GLY A 248 -29.64 19.33 8.07
N ARG A 249 -29.24 20.36 7.31
CA ARG A 249 -27.87 20.48 6.77
C ARG A 249 -26.97 21.26 7.74
N THR A 250 -25.67 20.99 7.68
CA THR A 250 -24.66 21.75 8.42
C THR A 250 -24.50 23.17 7.84
N VAL A 251 -23.69 24.01 8.50
CA VAL A 251 -23.43 25.40 8.04
C VAL A 251 -22.70 25.44 6.70
N GLU A 252 -21.89 24.42 6.41
CA GLU A 252 -21.19 24.21 5.13
C GLU A 252 -22.14 23.67 4.05
N GLY A 253 -23.35 23.26 4.43
CA GLY A 253 -24.36 22.69 3.53
C GLY A 253 -24.31 21.17 3.39
N PHE A 254 -23.56 20.46 4.22
CA PHE A 254 -23.50 18.99 4.19
C PHE A 254 -24.77 18.36 4.76
N TYR A 255 -25.17 17.22 4.22
CA TYR A 255 -26.20 16.37 4.80
C TYR A 255 -25.62 15.54 5.94
N GLN A 256 -26.46 15.27 6.94
CA GLN A 256 -26.13 14.34 8.02
C GLN A 256 -26.63 12.94 7.65
N VAL A 257 -25.82 11.91 7.93
CA VAL A 257 -26.14 10.52 7.59
C VAL A 257 -25.99 9.60 8.79
N ARG A 258 -26.82 8.55 8.81
CA ARG A 258 -26.70 7.41 9.72
C ARG A 258 -25.54 6.54 9.27
N ASN A 259 -24.42 6.64 10.00
CA ASN A 259 -23.24 5.83 9.78
C ASN A 259 -23.44 4.38 10.24
N GLY A 260 -22.58 3.46 9.77
CA GLY A 260 -22.51 2.09 10.28
C GLY A 260 -22.33 1.04 9.19
N ILE A 261 -22.55 -0.22 9.54
CA ILE A 261 -22.27 -1.35 8.64
C ILE A 261 -23.22 -1.45 7.45
N GLU A 262 -24.46 -0.98 7.60
CA GLU A 262 -25.49 -1.04 6.55
C GLU A 262 -25.15 -0.18 5.32
N PRO A 263 -24.84 1.13 5.45
CA PRO A 263 -24.39 1.91 4.30
C PRO A 263 -23.06 1.39 3.73
N CYS A 264 -22.19 0.79 4.56
CA CYS A 264 -20.96 0.17 4.05
C CYS A 264 -21.25 -1.01 3.12
N ILE A 265 -22.14 -1.92 3.51
CA ILE A 265 -22.52 -3.07 2.66
C ILE A 265 -23.18 -2.57 1.37
N ALA A 266 -24.11 -1.60 1.46
CA ALA A 266 -24.78 -1.04 0.29
C ALA A 266 -23.79 -0.41 -0.70
N ARG A 267 -22.86 0.41 -0.21
CA ARG A 267 -21.81 1.04 -1.01
C ARG A 267 -20.84 0.02 -1.59
N ALA A 268 -20.40 -0.96 -0.80
CA ALA A 268 -19.54 -2.04 -1.26
C ALA A 268 -20.16 -2.84 -2.42
N ILE A 269 -21.45 -3.18 -2.34
CA ILE A 269 -22.17 -3.86 -3.43
C ILE A 269 -22.16 -2.96 -4.69
N ALA A 270 -22.41 -1.66 -4.55
CA ALA A 270 -22.39 -0.73 -5.67
C ALA A 270 -20.99 -0.55 -6.29
N TYR A 271 -19.92 -0.65 -5.50
CA TYR A 271 -18.54 -0.50 -5.97
C TYR A 271 -17.96 -1.79 -6.56
N ALA A 272 -18.53 -2.94 -6.21
CA ALA A 272 -18.01 -4.25 -6.56
C ALA A 272 -17.71 -4.46 -8.06
N PRO A 273 -18.57 -4.02 -9.01
CA PRO A 273 -18.25 -4.16 -10.44
C PRO A 273 -17.07 -3.30 -10.91
N HIS A 274 -16.68 -2.28 -10.16
CA HIS A 274 -15.65 -1.31 -10.54
C HIS A 274 -14.32 -1.51 -9.81
N ALA A 275 -14.21 -2.54 -8.96
CA ALA A 275 -13.04 -2.79 -8.13
C ALA A 275 -12.69 -4.29 -8.05
N ASP A 276 -11.39 -4.55 -7.92
CA ASP A 276 -10.83 -5.89 -7.76
C ASP A 276 -10.96 -6.37 -6.31
N LEU A 277 -10.73 -5.46 -5.35
CA LEU A 277 -10.96 -5.70 -3.92
C LEU A 277 -11.83 -4.60 -3.32
N ILE A 278 -12.52 -4.93 -2.23
CA ILE A 278 -13.30 -3.98 -1.44
C ILE A 278 -12.79 -3.93 0.00
N TRP A 279 -12.71 -2.72 0.54
CA TRP A 279 -12.30 -2.44 1.92
C TRP A 279 -13.37 -1.59 2.61
N CYS A 280 -13.81 -2.01 3.79
CA CYS A 280 -14.57 -1.18 4.71
C CYS A 280 -13.66 -0.77 5.87
N GLU A 281 -13.48 0.52 6.10
CA GLU A 281 -12.82 0.98 7.33
C GLU A 281 -13.74 0.70 8.53
N THR A 282 -13.16 0.37 9.70
CA THR A 282 -13.93 0.04 10.91
C THR A 282 -13.42 0.80 12.13
N SER A 283 -14.29 1.00 13.11
CA SER A 283 -13.92 1.67 14.37
C SER A 283 -13.17 0.77 15.37
N LYS A 284 -13.20 -0.55 15.19
CA LYS A 284 -12.57 -1.55 16.08
C LYS A 284 -12.10 -2.80 15.30
N PRO A 285 -11.14 -3.57 15.85
CA PRO A 285 -10.77 -4.88 15.30
C PRO A 285 -11.81 -5.93 15.74
N ASP A 286 -12.90 -6.05 14.97
CA ASP A 286 -14.05 -6.91 15.29
C ASP A 286 -14.31 -7.94 14.19
N LEU A 287 -14.07 -9.22 14.51
CA LEU A 287 -14.26 -10.35 13.58
C LEU A 287 -15.73 -10.62 13.24
N ALA A 288 -16.67 -10.33 14.14
CA ALA A 288 -18.10 -10.50 13.87
C ALA A 288 -18.60 -9.44 12.89
N GLN A 289 -18.16 -8.18 13.05
CA GLN A 289 -18.44 -7.12 12.09
C GLN A 289 -17.82 -7.43 10.72
N ALA A 290 -16.57 -7.91 10.70
CA ALA A 290 -15.88 -8.30 9.47
C ALA A 290 -16.65 -9.43 8.75
N LYS A 291 -17.07 -10.46 9.49
CA LYS A 291 -17.90 -11.55 8.94
C LYS A 291 -19.21 -11.03 8.35
N LYS A 292 -19.92 -10.16 9.06
CA LYS A 292 -21.19 -9.56 8.58
C LYS A 292 -21.00 -8.78 7.29
N PHE A 293 -19.92 -7.99 7.18
CA PHE A 293 -19.59 -7.27 5.96
C PHE A 293 -19.30 -8.23 4.80
N ALA A 294 -18.43 -9.21 5.03
CA ALA A 294 -18.02 -10.18 4.02
C ALA A 294 -19.22 -10.97 3.48
N GLU A 295 -20.08 -11.48 4.36
CA GLU A 295 -21.31 -12.18 3.98
C GLU A 295 -22.28 -11.26 3.21
N GLY A 296 -22.45 -10.01 3.65
CA GLY A 296 -23.34 -9.04 3.00
C GLY A 296 -22.92 -8.72 1.56
N VAL A 297 -21.63 -8.52 1.32
CA VAL A 297 -21.07 -8.27 -0.01
C VAL A 297 -21.11 -9.54 -0.87
N ARG A 298 -20.62 -10.66 -0.34
CA ARG A 298 -20.45 -11.91 -1.11
C ARG A 298 -21.77 -12.61 -1.41
N LYS A 299 -22.86 -12.26 -0.72
CA LYS A 299 -24.22 -12.64 -1.11
C LYS A 299 -24.59 -12.11 -2.50
N HIS A 300 -24.13 -10.92 -2.86
CA HIS A 300 -24.43 -10.27 -4.14
C HIS A 300 -23.31 -10.47 -5.16
N HIS A 301 -22.06 -10.53 -4.69
CA HIS A 301 -20.87 -10.79 -5.52
C HIS A 301 -20.08 -11.97 -4.96
N PRO A 302 -20.53 -13.22 -5.21
CA PRO A 302 -19.82 -14.41 -4.76
C PRO A 302 -18.36 -14.39 -5.19
N GLY A 303 -17.45 -14.71 -4.27
CA GLY A 303 -16.02 -14.72 -4.55
C GLY A 303 -15.31 -13.37 -4.49
N LYS A 304 -16.03 -12.23 -4.42
CA LYS A 304 -15.39 -10.89 -4.36
C LYS A 304 -14.35 -10.80 -3.24
N LEU A 305 -13.14 -10.42 -3.63
CA LEU A 305 -11.99 -10.32 -2.75
C LEU A 305 -12.12 -9.09 -1.86
N LEU A 306 -11.70 -9.22 -0.61
CA LEU A 306 -11.80 -8.14 0.38
C LEU A 306 -10.41 -7.76 0.89
N ALA A 307 -10.28 -6.54 1.40
CA ALA A 307 -9.10 -6.08 2.10
C ALA A 307 -9.44 -5.56 3.52
N TYR A 308 -8.52 -5.72 4.46
CA TYR A 308 -8.72 -5.35 5.86
C TYR A 308 -7.54 -4.58 6.44
N ASN A 309 -7.84 -3.43 7.04
CA ASN A 309 -6.87 -2.63 7.77
C ASN A 309 -6.75 -3.11 9.23
N CYS A 310 -5.63 -3.75 9.55
CA CYS A 310 -5.23 -4.07 10.92
C CYS A 310 -4.64 -2.81 11.59
N SER A 311 -5.48 -1.81 11.80
CA SER A 311 -5.07 -0.44 12.12
C SER A 311 -4.33 -0.32 13.47
N PRO A 312 -3.18 0.37 13.53
CA PRO A 312 -2.56 0.82 14.78
C PRO A 312 -3.37 1.87 15.55
N SER A 313 -4.36 2.50 14.90
CA SER A 313 -5.31 3.38 15.60
C SER A 313 -6.22 2.60 16.55
N PHE A 314 -6.26 1.28 16.47
CA PHE A 314 -6.87 0.43 17.47
C PHE A 314 -5.95 0.23 18.67
N ASN A 315 -6.49 0.35 19.87
CA ASN A 315 -5.85 -0.24 21.05
C ASN A 315 -6.17 -1.74 21.09
N TRP A 316 -5.29 -2.56 20.52
CA TRP A 316 -5.51 -4.01 20.33
C TRP A 316 -5.81 -4.74 21.65
N LYS A 317 -4.94 -4.62 22.66
CA LYS A 317 -5.13 -5.29 23.97
C LYS A 317 -6.31 -4.77 24.78
N LYS A 318 -6.80 -3.55 24.51
CA LYS A 318 -8.03 -3.05 25.11
C LYS A 318 -9.28 -3.71 24.51
N ASN A 319 -9.23 -4.11 23.24
CA ASN A 319 -10.38 -4.66 22.54
C ASN A 319 -10.40 -6.19 22.54
N LEU A 320 -9.23 -6.84 22.48
CA LEU A 320 -9.10 -8.27 22.24
C LEU A 320 -8.11 -8.92 23.22
N ASP A 321 -8.36 -10.19 23.55
CA ASP A 321 -7.40 -11.04 24.25
C ASP A 321 -6.28 -11.54 23.32
N ASP A 322 -5.18 -12.01 23.92
CA ASP A 322 -3.99 -12.45 23.18
C ASP A 322 -4.30 -13.62 22.23
N ALA A 323 -5.21 -14.53 22.62
CA ALA A 323 -5.60 -15.67 21.78
C ALA A 323 -6.36 -15.23 20.52
N THR A 324 -7.16 -14.17 20.62
CA THR A 324 -7.93 -13.61 19.51
C THR A 324 -7.03 -12.78 18.59
N ILE A 325 -6.11 -11.99 19.16
CA ILE A 325 -5.08 -11.27 18.39
C ILE A 325 -4.26 -12.27 17.55
N ALA A 326 -3.81 -13.37 18.15
CA ALA A 326 -2.97 -14.38 17.48
C ALA A 326 -3.63 -15.03 16.26
N ARG A 327 -4.97 -15.20 16.28
CA ARG A 327 -5.72 -15.83 15.17
C ARG A 327 -6.43 -14.85 14.25
N PHE A 328 -6.36 -13.54 14.54
CA PHE A 328 -7.17 -12.50 13.89
C PHE A 328 -7.04 -12.51 12.36
N GLN A 329 -5.81 -12.45 11.84
CA GLN A 329 -5.57 -12.43 10.39
C GLN A 329 -5.98 -13.73 9.69
N LYS A 330 -5.79 -14.88 10.36
CA LYS A 330 -6.19 -16.19 9.84
C LYS A 330 -7.70 -16.29 9.71
N GLU A 331 -8.45 -15.84 10.71
CA GLU A 331 -9.91 -15.80 10.64
C GLU A 331 -10.41 -14.85 9.54
N LEU A 332 -9.79 -13.67 9.39
CA LEU A 332 -10.08 -12.75 8.29
C LEU A 332 -9.83 -13.39 6.92
N GLY A 333 -8.72 -14.12 6.75
CA GLY A 333 -8.39 -14.82 5.50
C GLY A 333 -9.49 -15.80 5.08
N ALA A 334 -10.03 -16.56 6.04
CA ALA A 334 -11.13 -17.50 5.81
C ALA A 334 -12.45 -16.81 5.41
N MET A 335 -12.64 -15.54 5.76
CA MET A 335 -13.81 -14.73 5.38
C MET A 335 -13.66 -14.09 3.98
N GLY A 336 -12.51 -14.23 3.33
CA GLY A 336 -12.22 -13.65 2.01
C GLY A 336 -11.44 -12.33 2.05
N TYR A 337 -10.94 -11.92 3.21
CA TYR A 337 -9.99 -10.79 3.31
C TYR A 337 -8.59 -11.23 2.88
N LYS A 338 -8.36 -11.19 1.57
CA LYS A 338 -7.15 -11.70 0.91
C LYS A 338 -5.99 -10.72 0.89
N PHE A 339 -6.23 -9.45 1.18
CA PHE A 339 -5.16 -8.48 1.43
C PHE A 339 -5.35 -7.82 2.80
N GLN A 340 -4.38 -7.96 3.69
CA GLN A 340 -4.44 -7.44 5.05
C GLN A 340 -3.21 -6.61 5.35
N PHE A 341 -3.36 -5.47 6.03
CA PHE A 341 -2.22 -4.57 6.19
C PHE A 341 -2.28 -3.80 7.50
N ILE A 342 -1.11 -3.54 8.08
CA ILE A 342 -0.95 -2.61 9.20
C ILE A 342 -0.47 -1.28 8.64
N THR A 343 -1.37 -0.29 8.59
CA THR A 343 -1.11 1.00 7.92
C THR A 343 0.09 1.76 8.47
N LEU A 344 0.21 1.89 9.80
CA LEU A 344 1.20 2.77 10.44
C LEU A 344 2.40 2.02 11.04
N ALA A 345 2.66 0.78 10.59
CA ALA A 345 3.72 -0.06 11.14
C ALA A 345 5.09 0.64 11.10
N GLY A 346 5.47 1.19 9.94
CA GLY A 346 6.75 1.88 9.78
C GLY A 346 6.86 3.15 10.65
N PHE A 347 5.77 3.87 10.89
CA PHE A 347 5.80 5.08 11.72
C PHE A 347 6.03 4.73 13.18
N HIS A 348 5.27 3.77 13.71
CA HIS A 348 5.42 3.35 15.10
C HIS A 348 6.80 2.73 15.37
N GLN A 349 7.29 1.85 14.49
CA GLN A 349 8.61 1.23 14.66
C GLN A 349 9.73 2.26 14.59
N LEU A 350 9.69 3.19 13.63
CA LEU A 350 10.71 4.23 13.48
C LEU A 350 10.77 5.14 14.70
N ASN A 351 9.62 5.68 15.11
CA ASN A 351 9.56 6.63 16.23
C ASN A 351 9.93 5.97 17.55
N PHE A 352 9.39 4.77 17.83
CA PHE A 352 9.68 4.06 19.07
C PHE A 352 11.15 3.63 19.16
N GLY A 353 11.69 3.04 18.10
CA GLY A 353 13.09 2.60 18.06
C GLY A 353 14.06 3.76 18.27
N MET A 354 13.84 4.88 17.57
CA MET A 354 14.69 6.07 17.73
C MET A 354 14.52 6.74 19.10
N PHE A 355 13.30 6.79 19.65
CA PHE A 355 13.06 7.34 20.99
C PHE A 355 13.80 6.56 22.07
N GLU A 356 13.69 5.22 22.08
CA GLU A 356 14.37 4.38 23.06
C GLU A 356 15.89 4.44 22.91
N LEU A 357 16.41 4.44 21.67
CA LEU A 357 17.84 4.62 21.42
C LEU A 357 18.32 5.98 21.93
N ALA A 358 17.64 7.07 21.60
CA ALA A 358 18.02 8.42 22.04
C ALA A 358 17.93 8.58 23.57
N ARG A 359 16.91 7.97 24.19
CA ARG A 359 16.74 7.93 25.66
C ARG A 359 17.90 7.19 26.32
N GLY A 360 18.26 6.01 25.81
CA GLY A 360 19.40 5.22 26.27
C GLY A 360 20.72 5.95 26.05
N TYR A 361 20.93 6.54 24.88
CA TYR A 361 22.15 7.26 24.51
C TYR A 361 22.37 8.50 25.36
N LYS A 362 21.30 9.26 25.67
CA LYS A 362 21.36 10.37 26.63
C LYS A 362 21.88 9.90 27.99
N ALA A 363 21.47 8.72 28.45
CA ALA A 363 21.81 8.22 29.78
C ALA A 363 23.18 7.51 29.84
N ARG A 364 23.52 6.70 28.82
CA ARG A 364 24.65 5.75 28.85
C ARG A 364 25.51 5.76 27.57
N GLN A 365 25.29 6.74 26.69
CA GLN A 365 26.06 6.99 25.47
C GLN A 365 26.31 5.70 24.67
N MET A 366 27.57 5.35 24.41
CA MET A 366 27.95 4.20 23.58
C MET A 366 27.44 2.86 24.10
N ALA A 367 27.16 2.70 25.39
CA ALA A 367 26.59 1.45 25.89
C ALA A 367 25.20 1.17 25.28
N ALA A 368 24.37 2.20 25.12
CA ALA A 368 23.05 2.05 24.50
C ALA A 368 23.14 1.74 23.00
N TYR A 369 24.14 2.30 22.31
CA TYR A 369 24.34 2.00 20.89
C TYR A 369 24.95 0.60 20.68
N SER A 370 25.89 0.18 21.55
CA SER A 370 26.45 -1.16 21.52
C SER A 370 25.39 -2.23 21.76
N GLU A 371 24.41 -2.00 22.64
CA GLU A 371 23.26 -2.90 22.83
C GLU A 371 22.43 -3.08 21.55
N LEU A 372 22.24 -2.01 20.76
CA LEU A 372 21.60 -2.11 19.45
C LEU A 372 22.44 -2.93 18.48
N GLN A 373 23.76 -2.67 18.41
CA GLN A 373 24.66 -3.40 17.52
C GLN A 373 24.75 -4.90 17.86
N GLU A 374 24.78 -5.26 19.15
CA GLU A 374 24.74 -6.66 19.58
C GLU A 374 23.40 -7.33 19.22
N ALA A 375 22.29 -6.59 19.30
CA ALA A 375 20.99 -7.09 18.83
C ALA A 375 20.97 -7.30 17.30
N GLU A 376 21.65 -6.44 16.52
CA GLU A 376 21.82 -6.63 15.07
C GLU A 376 22.62 -7.89 14.75
N PHE A 377 23.76 -8.11 15.42
CA PHE A 377 24.54 -9.34 15.27
C PHE A 377 23.71 -10.59 15.63
N ALA A 378 22.96 -10.56 16.72
CA ALA A 378 22.08 -11.66 17.11
C ALA A 378 20.99 -11.95 16.06
N ALA A 379 20.50 -10.92 15.37
CA ALA A 379 19.49 -11.05 14.33
C ALA A 379 20.02 -11.64 13.02
N GLU A 380 21.34 -11.68 12.79
CA GLU A 380 21.93 -12.29 11.57
C GLU A 380 21.56 -13.78 11.44
N ALA A 381 21.40 -14.49 12.58
CA ALA A 381 20.92 -15.87 12.60
C ALA A 381 19.49 -16.05 12.05
N HIS A 382 18.73 -14.96 11.97
CA HIS A 382 17.38 -14.90 11.39
C HIS A 382 17.36 -14.29 9.99
N GLY A 383 18.53 -14.10 9.36
CA GLY A 383 18.65 -13.56 8.00
C GLY A 383 18.79 -12.04 7.91
N TYR A 384 18.99 -11.33 9.03
CA TYR A 384 19.33 -9.91 9.01
C TYR A 384 20.74 -9.68 8.45
N THR A 385 20.95 -8.60 7.69
CA THR A 385 22.24 -8.33 7.03
C THR A 385 22.77 -6.92 7.18
N ALA A 386 21.95 -5.99 7.69
CA ALA A 386 22.29 -4.56 7.63
C ALA A 386 23.32 -4.11 8.68
N THR A 387 23.76 -4.99 9.59
CA THR A 387 24.97 -4.79 10.39
C THR A 387 26.17 -4.44 9.49
N LYS A 388 26.26 -5.11 8.33
CA LYS A 388 27.21 -4.83 7.23
C LYS A 388 26.63 -3.77 6.29
N HIS A 389 26.49 -2.57 6.82
CA HIS A 389 25.81 -1.45 6.18
C HIS A 389 26.45 -0.98 4.87
N GLN A 390 27.77 -1.19 4.66
CA GLN A 390 28.43 -0.84 3.40
C GLN A 390 27.97 -1.78 2.28
N ARG A 391 27.97 -3.10 2.53
CA ARG A 391 27.38 -4.07 1.60
C ARG A 391 25.90 -3.78 1.37
N GLU A 392 25.13 -3.51 2.42
CA GLU A 392 23.67 -3.37 2.36
C GLU A 392 23.22 -2.25 1.38
N VAL A 393 23.98 -1.17 1.28
CA VAL A 393 23.69 -0.05 0.36
C VAL A 393 24.35 -0.20 -1.02
N GLY A 394 25.11 -1.28 -1.22
CA GLY A 394 25.67 -1.67 -2.51
C GLY A 394 27.07 -1.16 -2.80
N THR A 395 27.89 -0.89 -1.78
CA THR A 395 29.29 -0.51 -1.98
C THR A 395 30.03 -1.55 -2.84
N GLY A 396 29.86 -2.85 -2.54
CA GLY A 396 30.42 -3.93 -3.37
C GLY A 396 29.89 -3.99 -4.80
N TYR A 397 28.61 -3.67 -5.01
CA TYR A 397 28.03 -3.56 -6.35
C TYR A 397 28.71 -2.44 -7.17
N PHE A 398 28.91 -1.26 -6.56
CA PHE A 398 29.55 -0.14 -7.24
C PHE A 398 31.06 -0.33 -7.44
N ASP A 399 31.73 -1.08 -6.56
CA ASP A 399 33.09 -1.55 -6.80
C ASP A 399 33.16 -2.46 -8.04
N ALA A 400 32.23 -3.42 -8.16
CA ALA A 400 32.15 -4.28 -9.34
C ALA A 400 31.90 -3.49 -10.64
N VAL A 401 31.03 -2.48 -10.60
CA VAL A 401 30.83 -1.54 -11.73
C VAL A 401 32.13 -0.80 -12.07
N SER A 402 32.84 -0.27 -11.08
CA SER A 402 34.10 0.46 -11.29
C SER A 402 35.19 -0.45 -11.87
N MET A 403 35.27 -1.69 -11.40
CA MET A 403 36.19 -2.70 -11.94
C MET A 403 35.83 -3.07 -13.37
N ALA A 404 34.55 -3.22 -13.70
CA ALA A 404 34.12 -3.45 -15.08
C ALA A 404 34.51 -2.30 -16.01
N ILE A 405 34.28 -1.04 -15.62
CA ILE A 405 34.63 0.15 -16.40
C ILE A 405 36.15 0.25 -16.64
N THR A 406 36.96 -0.10 -15.64
CA THR A 406 38.42 0.05 -15.69
C THR A 406 39.16 -1.17 -16.25
N GLY A 407 38.43 -2.24 -16.61
CA GLY A 407 39.04 -3.52 -17.00
C GLY A 407 39.84 -4.16 -15.86
N GLY A 408 39.36 -4.01 -14.62
CA GLY A 408 39.95 -4.61 -13.42
C GLY A 408 41.15 -3.87 -12.84
N ARG A 409 41.34 -2.58 -13.14
CA ARG A 409 42.55 -1.82 -12.79
C ARG A 409 42.30 -0.61 -11.89
N SER A 410 41.08 -0.44 -11.37
CA SER A 410 40.78 0.67 -10.46
C SER A 410 41.60 0.54 -9.17
N SER A 411 42.27 1.61 -8.79
CA SER A 411 43.02 1.71 -7.52
C SER A 411 42.16 2.26 -6.38
N THR A 412 40.88 2.56 -6.62
CA THR A 412 40.02 3.31 -5.69
C THR A 412 38.71 2.58 -5.39
N THR A 413 38.72 1.25 -5.37
CA THR A 413 37.59 0.44 -4.88
C THR A 413 37.46 0.59 -3.36
N ALA A 414 36.24 0.57 -2.83
CA ALA A 414 35.94 0.95 -1.47
C ALA A 414 35.99 -0.22 -0.46
N MET A 415 35.56 -1.43 -0.83
CA MET A 415 35.32 -2.51 0.14
C MET A 415 36.59 -3.12 0.74
N HIS A 416 37.63 -3.37 -0.06
CA HIS A 416 38.78 -4.19 0.33
C HIS A 416 39.53 -3.65 1.56
N GLU A 417 39.68 -2.33 1.66
CA GLU A 417 40.39 -1.65 2.76
C GLU A 417 39.44 -1.05 3.81
N SER A 418 38.15 -1.44 3.77
CA SER A 418 37.14 -0.91 4.69
C SER A 418 37.22 -1.53 6.10
N THR A 419 36.76 -0.77 7.11
CA THR A 419 36.59 -1.31 8.46
C THR A 419 35.55 -2.43 8.51
N GLU A 420 34.53 -2.41 7.65
CA GLU A 420 33.56 -3.50 7.50
C GLU A 420 34.28 -4.81 7.14
N HIS A 421 35.14 -4.78 6.12
CA HIS A 421 35.93 -5.95 5.73
C HIS A 421 36.87 -6.43 6.83
N ALA A 422 37.46 -5.51 7.61
CA ALA A 422 38.41 -5.84 8.65
C ALA A 422 37.77 -6.38 9.95
N GLN A 423 36.64 -5.82 10.38
CA GLN A 423 36.10 -6.00 11.74
C GLN A 423 34.81 -6.83 11.79
N PHE A 424 34.08 -7.00 10.68
CA PHE A 424 32.78 -7.70 10.65
C PHE A 424 32.91 -9.11 10.05
N LYS A 425 34.07 -9.74 10.24
CA LYS A 425 34.29 -11.15 9.91
C LYS A 425 33.54 -12.01 10.94
N PRO A 426 33.00 -13.18 10.55
CA PRO A 426 32.52 -14.16 11.53
C PRO A 426 33.64 -14.39 12.55
N ALA A 427 33.31 -14.45 13.85
CA ALA A 427 34.28 -14.86 14.85
C ALA A 427 34.89 -16.19 14.39
N ALA A 428 36.22 -16.27 14.35
CA ALA A 428 36.90 -17.51 13.94
C ALA A 428 36.40 -18.65 14.85
N GLU A 429 35.76 -19.66 14.25
CA GLU A 429 35.40 -20.91 14.94
C GLU A 429 36.63 -21.63 15.47
#